data_AF-A0A8S0WQR8-F1
#
_entry.id   AF-A0A8S0WQR8-F1
#
_cell.length_a   1.000
_cell.length_b   1.000
_cell.length_c   1.000
_cell.angle_alpha   90.00
_cell.angle_beta   90.00
_cell.angle_gamma   90.00
#
_symmetry.space_group_name_H-M   'P 1'
#
loop_
_entity.id
_entity.type
_entity.pdbx_description
1 polymer ?
#
loop_
_entity_poly.entity_id
_entity_poly.type
_entity_poly.pdbx_seq_one_letter_code
_entity_poly.pdbx_strand_id
1 'polypeptide(L)'
;MANHTIAKDLNTALRWATEAVRFDKRGQDYGAAMDAYAKSVSLLGDILEVLECERSAGRLNKTRDNELNKLARIHDSYRDRMLVLSLTFGFEMPPELEKLMTTPTWR
;
A
#
# COMPACT_ATOMS: atom_id res chain seq x y z
N MET A 1 -18.48 -0.52 -14.42
CA MET A 1 -18.33 -1.60 -13.42
C MET A 1 -17.03 -1.50 -12.62
N ALA A 2 -15.89 -1.07 -13.20
CA ALA A 2 -14.60 -0.94 -12.51
C ALA A 2 -14.59 -0.04 -11.25
N ASN A 3 -15.36 1.05 -11.25
CA ASN A 3 -15.30 2.05 -10.18
C ASN A 3 -15.83 1.54 -8.81
N HIS A 4 -16.75 0.57 -8.81
CA HIS A 4 -17.27 -0.02 -7.55
C HIS A 4 -16.26 -0.99 -6.93
N THR A 5 -15.46 -1.66 -7.76
CA THR A 5 -14.42 -2.60 -7.34
C THR A 5 -13.27 -1.86 -6.66
N ILE A 6 -12.79 -0.76 -7.24
CA ILE A 6 -11.72 0.07 -6.66
C ILE A 6 -12.08 0.57 -5.26
N ALA A 7 -13.33 1.04 -5.06
CA ALA A 7 -13.76 1.54 -3.75
C ALA A 7 -13.78 0.43 -2.67
N LYS A 8 -14.19 -0.78 -3.04
CA LYS A 8 -14.20 -1.95 -2.15
C LYS A 8 -12.78 -2.42 -1.81
N ASP A 9 -11.93 -2.47 -2.81
CA ASP A 9 -10.53 -2.87 -2.67
C ASP A 9 -9.77 -1.84 -1.82
N LEU A 10 -10.03 -0.55 -2.03
CA LEU A 10 -9.46 0.52 -1.22
C LEU A 10 -9.89 0.40 0.26
N ASN A 11 -11.18 0.19 0.53
CA ASN A 11 -11.65 -0.03 1.90
C ASN A 11 -10.97 -1.25 2.55
N THR A 12 -10.74 -2.31 1.77
CA THR A 12 -10.04 -3.51 2.23
C THR A 12 -8.57 -3.21 2.53
N ALA A 13 -7.89 -2.48 1.66
CA ALA A 13 -6.49 -2.08 1.83
C ALA A 13 -6.30 -1.19 3.06
N LEU A 14 -7.21 -0.24 3.28
CA LEU A 14 -7.20 0.66 4.45
C LEU A 14 -7.51 -0.08 5.76
N ARG A 15 -8.37 -1.12 5.72
CA ARG A 15 -8.60 -1.98 6.88
C ARG A 15 -7.31 -2.71 7.28
N TRP A 16 -6.61 -3.32 6.33
CA TRP A 16 -5.33 -3.97 6.59
C TRP A 16 -4.28 -2.99 7.13
N ALA A 17 -4.21 -1.78 6.57
CA ALA A 17 -3.32 -0.73 7.08
C ALA A 17 -3.62 -0.35 8.54
N THR A 18 -4.91 -0.24 8.87
CA THR A 18 -5.35 0.09 10.23
C THR A 18 -4.95 -1.00 11.23
N GLU A 19 -5.10 -2.27 10.84
CA GLU A 19 -4.65 -3.41 11.63
C GLU A 19 -3.13 -3.43 11.80
N ALA A 20 -2.38 -3.19 10.72
CA ALA A 20 -0.92 -3.12 10.74
C ALA A 20 -0.42 -2.07 11.74
N VAL A 21 -0.95 -0.84 11.64
CA VAL A 21 -0.62 0.25 12.56
C VAL A 21 -0.98 -0.09 14.01
N ARG A 22 -2.06 -0.83 14.23
CA ARG A 22 -2.46 -1.25 15.58
C ARG A 22 -1.46 -2.25 16.18
N PHE A 23 -1.02 -3.25 15.42
CA PHE A 23 -0.01 -4.20 15.88
C PHE A 23 1.34 -3.52 16.12
N ASP A 24 1.74 -2.68 15.17
CA ASP A 24 3.01 -1.95 15.17
C ASP A 24 3.14 -1.00 16.37
N LYS A 25 2.12 -0.15 16.60
CA LYS A 25 2.11 0.80 17.72
C LYS A 25 2.12 0.14 19.09
N ARG A 26 1.50 -1.03 19.22
CA ARG A 26 1.44 -1.76 20.50
C ARG A 26 2.72 -2.55 20.78
N GLY A 27 3.61 -2.71 19.79
CA GLY A 27 4.79 -3.55 19.90
C GLY A 27 4.49 -5.00 20.28
N GLN A 28 3.26 -5.47 19.97
CA GLN A 28 2.75 -6.75 20.44
C GLN A 28 3.18 -7.90 19.54
N ASP A 29 3.06 -7.68 18.23
CA ASP A 29 3.36 -8.69 17.22
C ASP A 29 3.80 -7.98 15.94
N TYR A 30 5.11 -7.83 15.78
CA TYR A 30 5.69 -7.20 14.61
C TYR A 30 5.58 -8.08 13.35
N GLY A 31 5.41 -9.40 13.51
CA GLY A 31 5.13 -10.30 12.39
C GLY A 31 3.73 -10.08 11.83
N ALA A 32 2.72 -10.02 12.71
CA ALA A 32 1.36 -9.67 12.31
C ALA A 32 1.26 -8.26 11.71
N ALA A 33 2.04 -7.30 12.23
CA ALA A 33 2.16 -5.98 11.62
C ALA A 33 2.72 -6.06 10.20
N MET A 34 3.79 -6.83 9.99
CA MET A 34 4.42 -7.04 8.69
C MET A 34 3.45 -7.64 7.68
N ASP A 35 2.73 -8.70 8.05
CA ASP A 35 1.73 -9.35 7.20
C ASP A 35 0.58 -8.42 6.82
N ALA A 36 0.11 -7.59 7.76
CA ALA A 36 -0.97 -6.66 7.52
C ALA A 36 -0.52 -5.49 6.63
N TYR A 37 0.68 -4.95 6.85
CA TYR A 37 1.25 -3.96 5.93
C TYR A 37 1.43 -4.56 4.53
N ALA A 38 1.90 -5.81 4.43
CA ALA A 38 2.12 -6.49 3.16
C ALA A 38 0.85 -6.56 2.31
N LYS A 39 -0.25 -7.02 2.91
CA LYS A 39 -1.57 -7.11 2.27
C LYS A 39 -2.08 -5.73 1.83
N SER A 40 -1.85 -4.70 2.65
CA SER A 40 -2.25 -3.34 2.32
C SER A 40 -1.45 -2.78 1.14
N VAL A 41 -0.12 -2.89 1.18
CA VAL A 41 0.78 -2.39 0.13
C VAL A 41 0.50 -3.07 -1.20
N SER A 42 0.35 -4.40 -1.22
CA SER A 42 0.01 -5.14 -2.45
C SER A 42 -1.27 -4.62 -3.09
N LEU A 43 -2.36 -4.51 -2.31
CA LEU A 43 -3.65 -4.09 -2.85
C LEU A 43 -3.67 -2.60 -3.24
N LEU A 44 -2.96 -1.74 -2.50
CA LEU A 44 -2.77 -0.35 -2.90
C LEU A 44 -1.95 -0.23 -4.20
N GLY A 45 -0.96 -1.09 -4.40
CA GLY A 45 -0.19 -1.16 -5.64
C GLY A 45 -1.07 -1.42 -6.86
N ASP A 46 -1.94 -2.43 -6.78
CA ASP A 46 -2.89 -2.76 -7.85
C ASP A 46 -3.85 -1.59 -8.16
N ILE A 47 -4.36 -0.94 -7.10
CA ILE A 47 -5.25 0.23 -7.25
C ILE A 47 -4.50 1.40 -7.92
N LEU A 48 -3.27 1.66 -7.49
CA LEU A 48 -2.44 2.74 -8.03
C LEU A 48 -2.13 2.50 -9.52
N GLU A 49 -1.83 1.26 -9.91
CA GLU A 49 -1.59 0.91 -11.32
C GLU A 49 -2.82 1.20 -12.20
N VAL A 50 -4.02 0.83 -11.73
CA VAL A 50 -5.27 1.12 -12.44
C VAL A 50 -5.50 2.62 -12.56
N LEU A 51 -5.31 3.37 -11.47
CA LEU A 51 -5.49 4.82 -11.46
C LEU A 51 -4.46 5.56 -12.33
N GLU A 52 -3.22 5.07 -12.38
CA GLU A 52 -2.17 5.60 -13.26
C GLU A 52 -2.45 5.33 -14.74
N CYS A 53 -3.00 4.16 -15.06
CA CYS A 53 -3.48 3.88 -16.40
C CYS A 53 -4.63 4.82 -16.81
N GLU A 54 -5.54 5.14 -15.87
CA GLU A 54 -6.59 6.13 -16.10
C GLU A 54 -6.03 7.56 -16.24
N ARG A 55 -5.01 7.93 -15.44
CA ARG A 55 -4.31 9.22 -15.54
C ARG A 55 -3.64 9.39 -16.89
N SER A 56 -2.85 8.40 -17.31
CA SER A 56 -2.12 8.39 -18.58
C SER A 56 -3.06 8.44 -19.80
N ALA A 57 -4.26 7.88 -19.67
CA ALA A 57 -5.29 7.96 -20.70
C ALA A 57 -6.11 9.27 -20.68
N GLY A 58 -5.79 10.22 -19.79
CA GLY A 58 -6.53 11.47 -19.63
C GLY A 58 -7.97 11.29 -19.10
N ARG A 59 -8.28 10.13 -18.50
CA ARG A 59 -9.62 9.78 -18.00
C ARG A 59 -9.81 10.09 -16.52
N LEU A 60 -8.75 10.50 -15.83
CA LEU A 60 -8.77 10.85 -14.42
C LEU A 60 -9.16 12.32 -14.24
N ASN A 61 -10.16 12.59 -13.40
CA ASN A 61 -10.50 13.96 -13.02
C ASN A 61 -9.55 14.48 -11.92
N LYS A 62 -9.47 15.81 -11.75
CA LYS A 62 -8.56 16.46 -10.77
C LYS A 62 -8.73 15.95 -9.33
N THR A 63 -9.96 15.59 -8.92
CA THR A 63 -10.23 15.06 -7.59
C THR A 63 -9.57 13.69 -7.40
N ARG A 64 -9.77 12.78 -8.37
CA ARG A 64 -9.17 11.44 -8.34
C ARG A 64 -7.65 11.48 -8.52
N ASP A 65 -7.11 12.47 -9.23
CA ASP A 65 -5.66 12.69 -9.33
C ASP A 65 -5.04 13.08 -7.97
N ASN A 66 -5.72 13.95 -7.22
CA ASN A 66 -5.31 14.26 -5.85
C ASN A 66 -5.41 13.03 -4.92
N GLU A 67 -6.41 12.17 -5.12
CA GLU A 67 -6.55 10.92 -4.36
C GLU A 67 -5.45 9.93 -4.70
N LEU A 68 -5.12 9.74 -5.98
CA LEU A 68 -3.98 8.94 -6.45
C LEU A 68 -2.69 9.36 -5.74
N ASN A 69 -2.37 10.67 -5.74
CA ASN A 69 -1.18 11.19 -5.07
C ASN A 69 -1.17 10.94 -3.55
N LYS A 70 -2.34 10.96 -2.90
CA LYS A 70 -2.45 10.62 -1.46
C LYS A 70 -2.23 9.13 -1.22
N LEU A 71 -2.83 8.27 -2.05
CA LEU A 71 -2.68 6.82 -1.95
C LEU A 71 -1.24 6.39 -2.20
N ALA A 72 -0.57 7.02 -3.17
CA ALA A 72 0.86 6.82 -3.46
C ALA A 72 1.73 7.08 -2.21
N ARG A 73 1.51 8.22 -1.54
CA ARG A 73 2.25 8.56 -0.31
C ARG A 73 1.98 7.58 0.84
N ILE A 74 0.74 7.12 0.98
CA ILE A 74 0.36 6.13 1.99
C ILE A 74 1.06 4.79 1.71
N HIS A 75 0.99 4.34 0.46
CA HIS A 75 1.66 3.12 -0.01
C HIS A 75 3.16 3.16 0.27
N ASP A 76 3.84 4.24 -0.10
CA ASP A 76 5.29 4.38 0.10
C ASP A 76 5.65 4.46 1.59
N SER A 77 4.85 5.17 2.40
CA SER A 77 5.06 5.21 3.85
C SER A 77 4.92 3.82 4.51
N TYR A 78 4.04 2.95 4.02
CA TYR A 78 3.91 1.59 4.54
C TYR A 78 5.07 0.69 4.10
N ARG A 79 5.54 0.84 2.85
CA ARG A 79 6.77 0.18 2.40
C ARG A 79 7.98 0.55 3.25
N ASP A 80 8.16 1.84 3.52
CA ASP A 80 9.25 2.32 4.37
C ASP A 80 9.15 1.75 5.78
N ARG A 81 7.93 1.66 6.34
CA ARG A 81 7.74 1.06 7.66
C ARG A 81 8.09 -0.43 7.68
N MET A 82 7.70 -1.18 6.64
CA MET A 82 8.07 -2.59 6.49
C MET A 82 9.58 -2.78 6.40
N LEU A 83 10.27 -1.93 5.64
CA LEU A 83 11.73 -1.95 5.57
C LEU A 83 12.35 -1.75 6.96
N VAL A 84 11.85 -0.78 7.73
CA VAL A 84 12.32 -0.55 9.11
C VAL A 84 12.08 -1.78 9.99
N LEU A 85 10.90 -2.40 9.91
CA LEU A 85 10.59 -3.61 10.71
C LEU A 85 11.51 -4.78 10.33
N SER A 86 11.73 -5.01 9.03
CA SER A 86 12.66 -6.03 8.53
C SER A 86 14.07 -5.81 9.05
N LEU A 87 14.62 -4.60 8.91
CA LEU A 87 15.98 -4.26 9.35
C LEU A 87 16.14 -4.33 10.88
N THR A 88 15.11 -3.98 11.63
CA THR A 88 15.17 -3.87 13.10
C THR A 88 14.97 -5.21 13.79
N PHE A 89 14.05 -6.04 13.27
CA PHE A 89 13.62 -7.27 13.93
C PHE A 89 13.97 -8.54 13.14
N GLY A 90 14.62 -8.40 11.98
CA GLY A 90 15.07 -9.53 11.17
C GLY A 90 13.95 -10.26 10.42
N PHE A 91 12.80 -9.61 10.20
CA PHE A 91 11.73 -10.20 9.39
C PHE A 91 12.15 -10.29 7.93
N GLU A 92 11.90 -11.44 7.33
CA GLU A 92 12.03 -11.60 5.88
C GLU A 92 10.98 -10.72 5.19
N MET A 93 11.41 -9.99 4.15
CA MET A 93 10.50 -9.25 3.30
C MET A 93 9.68 -10.27 2.47
N PRO A 94 8.35 -10.13 2.38
CA PRO A 94 7.57 -10.98 1.50
C PRO A 94 8.10 -10.88 0.04
N PRO A 95 8.23 -12.00 -0.69
CA PRO A 95 8.81 -12.00 -2.04
C PRO A 95 8.11 -11.07 -3.03
N GLU A 96 6.79 -10.90 -2.89
CA GLU A 96 5.97 -9.99 -3.68
C GLU A 96 6.39 -8.53 -3.45
N LEU A 97 6.88 -8.23 -2.24
CA LEU A 97 7.28 -6.90 -1.82
C LEU A 97 8.76 -6.61 -2.03
N GLU A 98 9.63 -7.62 -2.09
CA GLU A 98 10.99 -7.41 -2.62
C GLU A 98 10.94 -6.83 -4.04
N LYS A 99 10.04 -7.36 -4.89
CA LYS A 99 9.82 -6.82 -6.23
C LYS A 99 9.33 -5.38 -6.16
N LEU A 100 8.33 -5.09 -5.33
CA LEU A 100 7.81 -3.74 -5.15
C LEU A 100 8.85 -2.77 -4.56
N MET A 101 9.78 -3.26 -3.73
CA MET A 101 10.92 -2.51 -3.19
C MET A 101 11.91 -2.06 -4.27
N THR A 102 12.04 -2.84 -5.34
CA THR A 102 12.86 -2.48 -6.52
C THR A 102 12.10 -1.70 -7.59
N THR A 103 10.75 -1.71 -7.56
CA THR A 103 9.97 -0.87 -8.48
C THR A 103 10.02 0.60 -8.08
N PRO A 104 10.03 1.52 -9.07
CA PRO A 104 9.95 2.96 -8.81
C PRO A 104 8.75 3.26 -7.90
N THR A 105 9.00 3.99 -6.82
CA THR A 105 7.95 4.59 -5.99
C THR A 105 7.02 5.42 -6.86
N TRP A 106 5.74 5.48 -6.51
CA TRP A 106 4.73 6.29 -7.20
C TRP A 106 5.02 7.79 -6.96
N ARG A 107 5.96 8.34 -7.73
CA ARG A 107 6.40 9.75 -7.69
C ARG A 107 5.76 10.56 -8.82
#